data_AF-A0A2A2E7X8-F1
#
_entry.id   AF-A0A2A2E7X8-F1
#
_cell.length_a   1.000
_cell.length_b   1.000
_cell.length_c   1.000
_cell.angle_alpha   90.00
_cell.angle_beta   90.00
_cell.angle_gamma   90.00
#
_symmetry.space_group_name_H-M   'P 1'
#
loop_
_entity.id
_entity.type
_entity.pdbx_description
1 polymer ?
#
loop_
_entity_poly.entity_id
_entity_poly.type
_entity_poly.pdbx_seq_one_letter_code
_entity_poly.pdbx_strand_id
1 'polypeptide(L)'
;MVIILDLTNQLSSAVDYDNGGGLTTFIDIALTKELINKFEFRLFNFILNLDENLIKKIEEQANSLGKLTEEGFLIIKDAFIRIEEVKGCDAQLRFRSESGDIISFNKTWNYTLTKGDNIHDTGGRLAIFPQLMLNLEIVSNGKITLQMEPTQCEYIYTYKDLVERSKELNQENPTKGANPGKLFDLDFKTKYLATDIDGRVTVKD
;
A
#
# COMPACT_ATOMS: atom_id res chain seq x y z
N MET A 1 14.60 -4.70 -15.04
CA MET A 1 13.46 -5.18 -15.85
C MET A 1 12.23 -5.03 -15.00
N VAL A 2 11.12 -4.57 -15.57
CA VAL A 2 9.90 -4.22 -14.82
C VAL A 2 8.73 -4.99 -15.43
N ILE A 3 7.86 -5.54 -14.58
CA ILE A 3 6.60 -6.16 -14.98
C ILE A 3 5.50 -5.11 -14.82
N ILE A 4 4.66 -4.97 -15.85
CA ILE A 4 3.52 -4.05 -15.87
C ILE A 4 2.26 -4.87 -16.15
N LEU A 5 1.29 -4.79 -15.25
CA LEU A 5 0.02 -5.51 -15.33
C LEU A 5 -1.14 -4.51 -15.41
N ASP A 6 -2.10 -4.81 -16.29
CA ASP A 6 -3.36 -4.09 -16.37
C ASP A 6 -4.37 -4.75 -15.43
N LEU A 7 -4.82 -3.99 -14.43
CA LEU A 7 -5.78 -4.43 -13.42
C LEU A 7 -7.12 -3.69 -13.51
N THR A 8 -7.42 -3.04 -14.64
CA THR A 8 -8.58 -2.14 -14.79
C THR A 8 -9.91 -2.75 -14.35
N ASN A 9 -10.10 -4.06 -14.54
CA ASN A 9 -11.33 -4.77 -14.18
C ASN A 9 -11.18 -5.75 -13.01
N GLN A 10 -10.04 -5.72 -12.32
CA GLN A 10 -9.67 -6.79 -11.39
C GLN A 10 -8.85 -6.33 -10.19
N LEU A 11 -8.69 -5.02 -9.94
CA LEU A 11 -7.89 -4.54 -8.80
C LEU A 11 -8.35 -5.19 -7.49
N SER A 12 -9.65 -5.12 -7.20
CA SER A 12 -10.32 -5.72 -6.03
C SER A 12 -10.12 -7.23 -5.89
N SER A 13 -10.12 -7.97 -6.99
CA SER A 13 -10.01 -9.44 -6.95
C SER A 13 -8.57 -9.93 -7.01
N ALA A 14 -7.69 -9.18 -7.68
CA ALA A 14 -6.30 -9.54 -7.90
C ALA A 14 -5.41 -9.17 -6.71
N VAL A 15 -5.67 -8.06 -6.02
CA VAL A 15 -4.86 -7.59 -4.90
C VAL A 15 -5.50 -8.03 -3.59
N ASP A 16 -4.98 -9.09 -2.99
CA ASP A 16 -5.35 -9.48 -1.62
C ASP A 16 -4.51 -8.68 -0.62
N TYR A 17 -5.13 -7.61 -0.11
CA TYR A 17 -4.57 -6.72 0.91
C TYR A 17 -5.10 -6.98 2.33
N ASP A 18 -6.12 -7.84 2.47
CA ASP A 18 -6.82 -8.08 3.73
C ASP A 18 -6.36 -9.39 4.38
N ASN A 19 -5.05 -9.49 4.57
CA ASN A 19 -4.41 -10.52 5.39
C ASN A 19 -4.46 -11.96 4.82
N GLY A 20 -4.40 -12.11 3.49
CA GLY A 20 -4.17 -13.40 2.83
C GLY A 20 -2.97 -14.16 3.41
N GLY A 21 -3.21 -15.40 3.88
CA GLY A 21 -2.16 -16.22 4.54
C GLY A 21 -1.59 -15.64 5.83
N GLY A 22 -2.21 -14.60 6.40
CA GLY A 22 -1.68 -13.85 7.54
C GLY A 22 -0.67 -12.77 7.16
N LEU A 23 -0.51 -12.44 5.86
CA LEU A 23 0.44 -11.44 5.38
C LEU A 23 -0.10 -10.02 5.63
N THR A 24 0.71 -9.19 6.28
CA THR A 24 0.35 -7.79 6.52
C THR A 24 0.74 -6.94 5.33
N THR A 25 -0.26 -6.42 4.62
CA THR A 25 -0.06 -5.43 3.55
C THR A 25 0.13 -4.04 4.11
N PHE A 26 1.06 -3.29 3.52
CA PHE A 26 1.28 -1.88 3.80
C PHE A 26 0.99 -1.03 2.57
N ILE A 27 0.52 0.18 2.81
CA ILE A 27 0.22 1.17 1.79
C ILE A 27 0.95 2.48 2.09
N ASP A 28 1.69 2.98 1.11
CA ASP A 28 2.26 4.33 1.13
C ASP A 28 1.50 5.20 0.12
N ILE A 29 0.82 6.22 0.64
CA ILE A 29 -0.12 7.02 -0.13
C ILE A 29 -0.23 8.44 0.41
N ALA A 30 -0.28 9.39 -0.51
CA ALA A 30 -0.57 10.79 -0.19
C ALA A 30 -2.07 11.06 -0.31
N LEU A 31 -2.79 11.10 0.82
CA LEU A 31 -4.20 11.48 0.88
C LEU A 31 -4.34 13.02 0.85
N THR A 32 -4.08 13.63 -0.30
CA THR A 32 -4.15 15.09 -0.48
C THR A 32 -5.59 15.60 -0.59
N LYS A 33 -5.78 16.92 -0.64
CA LYS A 33 -7.11 17.52 -0.86
C LYS A 33 -7.68 17.26 -2.26
N GLU A 34 -6.83 16.96 -3.24
CA GLU A 34 -7.19 16.80 -4.65
C GLU A 34 -6.69 15.44 -5.15
N LEU A 35 -7.54 14.42 -5.06
CA LEU A 35 -7.28 13.07 -5.61
C LEU A 35 -7.92 12.86 -7.00
N ILE A 36 -8.38 13.93 -7.64
CA ILE A 36 -9.18 13.87 -8.87
C ILE A 36 -8.24 13.61 -10.07
N ASN A 37 -8.72 12.84 -11.05
CA ASN A 37 -8.06 12.45 -12.29
C ASN A 37 -6.97 11.39 -12.18
N LYS A 38 -6.09 11.46 -11.17
CA LYS A 38 -4.98 10.51 -11.05
C LYS A 38 -4.71 10.18 -9.60
N PHE A 39 -4.59 8.89 -9.33
CA PHE A 39 -4.30 8.39 -7.99
C PHE A 39 -3.17 7.37 -8.06
N GLU A 40 -2.14 7.58 -7.24
CA GLU A 40 -0.93 6.78 -7.24
C GLU A 40 -0.55 6.44 -5.80
N PHE A 41 -0.17 5.19 -5.58
CA PHE A 41 0.27 4.70 -4.29
C PHE A 41 1.18 3.49 -4.45
N ARG A 42 1.87 3.14 -3.36
CA ARG A 42 2.67 1.92 -3.28
C ARG A 42 2.02 0.93 -2.35
N LEU A 43 2.04 -0.33 -2.75
CA LEU A 43 1.67 -1.45 -1.89
C LEU A 43 2.91 -2.29 -1.61
N PHE A 44 3.02 -2.76 -0.37
CA PHE A 44 4.09 -3.64 0.07
C PHE A 44 3.49 -4.87 0.73
N ASN A 45 4.12 -6.02 0.51
CA ASN A 45 3.76 -7.30 1.12
C ASN A 45 2.26 -7.63 0.95
N PHE A 46 1.83 -7.86 -0.29
CA PHE A 46 0.49 -8.36 -0.59
C PHE A 46 0.56 -9.57 -1.50
N ILE A 47 -0.54 -10.33 -1.56
CA ILE A 47 -0.67 -11.45 -2.48
C ILE A 47 -1.34 -10.95 -3.75
N LEU A 48 -0.71 -11.22 -4.90
CA LEU A 48 -1.36 -11.09 -6.19
C LEU A 48 -2.03 -12.42 -6.54
N ASN A 49 -3.35 -12.46 -6.52
CA ASN A 49 -4.14 -13.60 -6.96
C ASN A 49 -3.94 -13.78 -8.46
N LEU A 50 -3.50 -14.97 -8.84
CA LEU A 50 -3.15 -15.29 -10.22
C LEU A 50 -4.33 -15.93 -10.94
N ASP A 51 -4.62 -15.42 -12.13
CA ASP A 51 -5.41 -16.11 -13.15
C ASP A 51 -4.50 -16.46 -14.36
N GLU A 52 -5.00 -17.29 -15.27
CA GLU A 52 -4.32 -17.64 -16.52
C GLU A 52 -3.79 -16.41 -17.30
N ASN A 53 -4.55 -15.30 -17.32
CA ASN A 53 -4.19 -14.10 -18.07
C ASN A 53 -3.02 -13.35 -17.43
N LEU A 54 -3.03 -13.19 -16.11
CA LEU A 54 -1.97 -12.55 -15.34
C LEU A 54 -0.71 -13.39 -15.39
N ILE A 55 -0.81 -14.71 -15.24
CA ILE A 55 0.32 -15.64 -15.38
C ILE A 55 0.99 -15.42 -16.73
N LYS A 56 0.22 -15.50 -17.82
CA LYS A 56 0.75 -15.31 -19.17
C LYS A 56 1.44 -13.96 -19.34
N LYS A 57 0.82 -12.86 -18.88
CA LYS A 57 1.40 -11.51 -18.96
C LYS A 57 2.70 -11.38 -18.16
N ILE A 58 2.80 -12.07 -17.02
CA ILE A 58 4.00 -12.08 -16.20
C ILE A 58 5.10 -12.87 -16.90
N GLU A 59 4.81 -14.08 -17.39
CA GLU A 59 5.78 -14.94 -18.08
C GLU A 59 6.33 -14.27 -19.35
N GLU A 60 5.49 -13.58 -20.13
CA GLU A 60 5.90 -12.81 -21.31
C GLU A 60 6.90 -11.68 -20.98
N GLN A 61 6.85 -11.13 -19.77
CA GLN A 61 7.71 -10.02 -19.34
C GLN A 61 8.90 -10.47 -18.49
N ALA A 62 8.77 -11.60 -17.77
CA ALA A 62 9.72 -12.04 -16.76
C ALA A 62 9.71 -13.56 -16.54
N ASN A 63 10.50 -14.28 -17.34
CA ASN A 63 10.72 -15.73 -17.16
C ASN A 63 11.48 -16.11 -15.88
N SER A 64 12.02 -15.14 -15.13
CA SER A 64 12.83 -15.41 -13.93
C SER A 64 12.04 -15.90 -12.71
N LEU A 65 10.70 -15.82 -12.74
CA LEU A 65 9.83 -16.22 -11.63
C LEU A 65 9.50 -17.71 -11.63
N GLY A 66 10.01 -18.47 -12.60
CA GLY A 66 9.72 -19.89 -12.73
C GLY A 66 8.31 -20.14 -13.28
N LYS A 67 7.78 -21.34 -13.04
CA LYS A 67 6.45 -21.75 -13.51
C LYS A 67 5.39 -21.34 -12.50
N LEU A 68 4.56 -20.38 -12.88
CA LEU A 68 3.45 -19.91 -12.06
C LEU A 68 2.20 -20.78 -12.32
N THR A 69 1.32 -20.87 -11.33
CA THR A 69 0.03 -21.57 -11.41
C THR A 69 -1.02 -20.82 -10.62
N GLU A 70 -2.30 -20.95 -10.98
CA GLU A 70 -3.42 -20.29 -10.27
C GLU A 70 -3.55 -20.74 -8.81
N GLU A 71 -3.09 -21.95 -8.48
CA GLU A 71 -3.16 -22.50 -7.12
C GLU A 71 -2.05 -21.97 -6.18
N GLY A 72 -1.02 -21.31 -6.73
CA GLY A 72 0.08 -20.77 -5.94
C GLY A 72 -0.13 -19.32 -5.56
N PHE A 73 0.76 -18.82 -4.73
CA PHE A 73 0.69 -17.49 -4.15
C PHE A 73 1.87 -16.67 -4.62
N LEU A 74 1.61 -15.57 -5.33
CA LEU A 74 2.64 -14.62 -5.70
C LEU A 74 2.66 -13.46 -4.71
N ILE A 75 3.63 -13.46 -3.81
CA ILE A 75 3.86 -12.34 -2.89
C ILE A 75 4.57 -11.23 -3.66
N ILE A 76 4.03 -10.02 -3.55
CA ILE A 76 4.64 -8.80 -4.07
C ILE A 76 5.11 -7.96 -2.88
N LYS A 77 6.43 -7.79 -2.77
CA LYS A 77 7.08 -7.04 -1.68
C LYS A 77 7.00 -5.53 -1.88
N ASP A 78 6.96 -5.07 -3.12
CA ASP A 78 6.87 -3.66 -3.49
C ASP A 78 6.28 -3.53 -4.90
N ALA A 79 5.17 -2.80 -5.01
CA ALA A 79 4.56 -2.44 -6.27
C ALA A 79 4.04 -1.00 -6.24
N PHE A 80 4.05 -0.39 -7.42
CA PHE A 80 3.41 0.89 -7.66
C PHE A 80 2.07 0.68 -8.38
N ILE A 81 1.01 1.24 -7.82
CA ILE A 81 -0.32 1.24 -8.42
C ILE A 81 -0.62 2.65 -8.94
N ARG A 82 -1.10 2.71 -10.19
CA ARG A 82 -1.60 3.94 -10.81
C ARG A 82 -3.02 3.73 -11.31
N ILE A 83 -3.90 4.63 -10.93
CA ILE A 83 -5.30 4.67 -11.35
C ILE A 83 -5.54 6.00 -12.08
N GLU A 84 -6.02 5.89 -13.30
CA GLU A 84 -6.38 7.03 -14.14
C GLU A 84 -7.88 7.33 -14.04
N GLU A 85 -8.31 8.52 -14.45
CA GLU A 85 -9.71 8.97 -14.52
C GLU A 85 -10.48 8.78 -13.19
N VAL A 86 -9.81 8.99 -12.06
CA VAL A 86 -10.45 8.90 -10.74
C VAL A 86 -11.50 9.99 -10.60
N LYS A 87 -12.75 9.54 -10.44
CA LYS A 87 -13.93 10.38 -10.26
C LYS A 87 -14.14 10.77 -8.80
N GLY A 88 -13.76 9.88 -7.88
CA GLY A 88 -13.97 10.06 -6.45
C GLY A 88 -13.32 8.95 -5.64
N CYS A 89 -13.26 9.15 -4.33
CA CYS A 89 -12.73 8.17 -3.39
C CYS A 89 -13.38 8.37 -2.02
N ASP A 90 -13.57 7.27 -1.29
CA ASP A 90 -13.77 7.25 0.14
C ASP A 90 -12.59 6.55 0.82
N ALA A 91 -12.08 7.17 1.88
CA ALA A 91 -11.03 6.61 2.70
C ALA A 91 -11.55 6.41 4.12
N GLN A 92 -11.34 5.21 4.65
CA GLN A 92 -11.58 4.89 6.05
C GLN A 92 -10.25 4.54 6.71
N LEU A 93 -9.88 5.31 7.72
CA LEU A 93 -8.70 5.09 8.54
C LEU A 93 -9.14 4.55 9.91
N ARG A 94 -8.60 3.39 10.30
CA ARG A 94 -8.95 2.70 11.54
C ARG A 94 -7.73 2.48 12.40
N PHE A 95 -7.88 2.56 13.71
CA PHE A 95 -6.86 2.10 14.64
C PHE A 95 -7.50 1.45 15.85
N ARG A 96 -6.78 0.49 16.44
CA ARG A 96 -7.17 -0.15 17.70
C ARG A 96 -6.56 0.65 18.85
N SER A 97 -7.41 1.18 19.70
CA SER A 97 -7.00 1.86 20.93
C SER A 97 -6.44 0.89 21.98
N GLU A 98 -5.85 1.42 23.04
CA GLU A 98 -5.32 0.61 24.15
C GLU A 98 -6.41 -0.17 24.90
N SER A 99 -7.65 0.34 24.95
CA SER A 99 -8.82 -0.38 25.49
C SER A 99 -9.28 -1.53 24.60
N GLY A 100 -8.74 -1.63 23.38
CA GLY A 100 -9.12 -2.61 22.38
C GLY A 100 -10.23 -2.15 21.43
N ASP A 101 -10.81 -0.98 21.66
CA ASP A 101 -11.85 -0.39 20.80
C ASP A 101 -11.28 0.04 19.45
N ILE A 102 -12.07 -0.14 18.38
CA ILE A 102 -11.72 0.31 17.04
C ILE A 102 -12.27 1.72 16.83
N ILE A 103 -11.37 2.68 16.62
CA ILE A 103 -11.72 4.06 16.28
C ILE A 103 -11.52 4.23 14.78
N SER A 104 -12.51 4.85 14.12
CA SER A 104 -12.53 5.04 12.67
C SER A 104 -12.70 6.52 12.30
N PHE A 105 -11.94 6.97 11.31
CA PHE A 105 -12.05 8.29 10.69
C PHE A 105 -12.34 8.11 9.21
N ASN A 106 -13.33 8.84 8.70
CA ASN A 106 -13.71 8.76 7.29
C ASN A 106 -13.38 10.07 6.58
N LYS A 107 -12.95 9.97 5.33
CA LYS A 107 -12.78 11.10 4.42
C LYS A 107 -13.37 10.74 3.06
N THR A 108 -14.27 11.60 2.61
CA THR A 108 -14.92 11.51 1.29
C THR A 108 -14.41 12.68 0.44
N TRP A 109 -14.00 12.40 -0.79
CA TRP A 109 -13.82 13.42 -1.82
C TRP A 109 -15.14 13.51 -2.59
N ASN A 110 -15.68 14.70 -2.84
CA ASN A 110 -17.01 14.80 -3.43
C ASN A 110 -17.08 14.16 -4.83
N TYR A 111 -18.01 13.24 -5.03
CA TYR A 111 -18.33 12.63 -6.31
C TYR A 111 -19.83 12.34 -6.42
N THR A 112 -20.28 11.93 -7.60
CA THR A 112 -21.66 11.46 -7.84
C THR A 112 -21.57 10.13 -8.54
N LEU A 113 -22.23 9.09 -8.03
CA LEU A 113 -22.28 7.80 -8.71
C LEU A 113 -23.25 7.84 -9.89
N THR A 114 -22.81 7.29 -11.01
CA THR A 114 -23.62 7.09 -12.21
C THR A 114 -23.63 5.62 -12.60
N LYS A 115 -24.70 5.18 -13.27
CA LYS A 115 -24.79 3.80 -13.78
C LYS A 115 -23.59 3.52 -14.70
N GLY A 116 -22.89 2.42 -14.44
CA GLY A 116 -21.69 2.02 -15.19
C GLY A 116 -20.38 2.55 -14.61
N ASP A 117 -20.39 3.24 -13.47
CA ASP A 117 -19.17 3.49 -12.70
C ASP A 117 -18.66 2.17 -12.08
N ASN A 118 -17.36 1.94 -12.19
CA ASN A 118 -16.65 0.90 -11.48
C ASN A 118 -16.10 1.44 -10.14
N ILE A 119 -16.21 0.61 -9.10
CA ILE A 119 -15.69 0.88 -7.76
C ILE A 119 -14.65 -0.19 -7.46
N HIS A 120 -13.49 0.25 -7.00
CA HIS A 120 -12.37 -0.61 -6.66
C HIS A 120 -12.02 -0.44 -5.20
N ASP A 121 -11.88 -1.55 -4.49
CA ASP A 121 -11.44 -1.58 -3.10
C ASP A 121 -9.96 -1.96 -3.00
N THR A 122 -9.25 -1.31 -2.09
CA THR A 122 -7.85 -1.62 -1.76
C THR A 122 -7.52 -1.05 -0.39
N GLY A 123 -6.43 -1.50 0.21
CA GLY A 123 -6.02 -0.96 1.50
C GLY A 123 -4.72 -1.55 2.02
N GLY A 124 -4.55 -1.39 3.32
CA GLY A 124 -3.39 -1.91 4.06
C GLY A 124 -3.10 -1.05 5.27
N ARG A 125 -2.06 -1.41 6.02
CA ARG A 125 -1.55 -0.55 7.09
C ARG A 125 -0.77 0.62 6.49
N LEU A 126 -0.94 1.82 7.01
CA LEU A 126 -0.15 2.96 6.55
C LEU A 126 1.33 2.66 6.78
N ALA A 127 2.15 2.87 5.75
CA ALA A 127 3.58 2.62 5.83
C ALA A 127 4.20 3.44 6.98
N ILE A 128 3.98 4.76 7.00
CA ILE A 128 4.53 5.64 8.02
C ILE A 128 3.94 5.46 9.43
N PHE A 129 2.74 4.88 9.54
CA PHE A 129 2.03 4.66 10.81
C PHE A 129 1.34 3.28 10.80
N PRO A 130 2.09 2.18 10.98
CA PRO A 130 1.58 0.80 10.84
C PRO A 130 0.42 0.41 11.76
N GLN A 131 0.24 1.14 12.85
CA GLN A 131 -0.89 0.99 13.76
C GLN A 131 -2.22 1.43 13.14
N LEU A 132 -2.17 2.24 12.07
CA LEU A 132 -3.32 2.74 11.34
C LEU A 132 -3.57 1.86 10.11
N MET A 133 -4.79 1.36 9.98
CA MET A 133 -5.27 0.61 8.81
C MET A 133 -6.07 1.55 7.92
N LEU A 134 -5.75 1.58 6.64
CA LEU A 134 -6.44 2.36 5.63
C LEU A 134 -7.21 1.42 4.70
N ASN A 135 -8.47 1.73 4.46
CA ASN A 135 -9.31 1.14 3.43
C ASN A 135 -9.71 2.25 2.47
N LEU A 136 -9.68 1.97 1.17
CA LEU A 136 -10.00 2.88 0.08
C LEU A 136 -11.07 2.26 -0.79
N GLU A 137 -12.11 3.04 -1.07
CA GLU A 137 -13.10 2.77 -2.10
C GLU A 137 -12.89 3.82 -3.19
N ILE A 138 -12.54 3.40 -4.40
CA ILE A 138 -12.08 4.30 -5.47
C ILE A 138 -13.03 4.17 -6.65
N VAL A 139 -13.63 5.29 -7.06
CA VAL A 139 -14.54 5.33 -8.21
C VAL A 139 -13.73 5.72 -9.45
N SER A 140 -13.54 4.78 -10.37
CA SER A 140 -12.84 5.04 -11.63
C SER A 140 -13.20 4.03 -12.71
N ASN A 141 -13.40 4.53 -13.93
CA ASN A 141 -13.50 3.74 -15.16
C ASN A 141 -12.21 3.78 -15.99
N GLY A 142 -11.20 4.51 -15.53
CA GLY A 142 -9.92 4.65 -16.20
C GLY A 142 -9.01 3.44 -15.99
N LYS A 143 -7.87 3.47 -16.66
CA LYS A 143 -6.89 2.39 -16.60
C LYS A 143 -6.30 2.25 -15.19
N ILE A 144 -6.19 1.01 -14.72
CA ILE A 144 -5.46 0.65 -13.50
C ILE A 144 -4.23 -0.15 -13.87
N THR A 145 -3.07 0.30 -13.44
CA THR A 145 -1.79 -0.36 -13.72
C THR A 145 -1.07 -0.71 -12.43
N LEU A 146 -0.60 -1.95 -12.34
CA LEU A 146 0.34 -2.42 -11.33
C LEU A 146 1.72 -2.55 -11.96
N GLN A 147 2.72 -1.95 -11.34
CA GLN A 147 4.11 -2.02 -11.76
C GLN A 147 4.98 -2.59 -10.64
N MET A 148 5.80 -3.59 -10.96
CA MET A 148 6.67 -4.26 -9.99
C MET A 148 7.97 -4.74 -10.63
N GLU A 149 9.00 -4.98 -9.83
CA GLU A 149 10.22 -5.65 -10.30
C GLU A 149 10.15 -7.15 -10.00
N PRO A 150 10.65 -8.03 -10.89
CA PRO A 150 10.70 -9.48 -10.62
C PRO A 150 11.47 -9.83 -9.34
N THR A 151 12.46 -9.03 -8.95
CA THR A 151 13.24 -9.17 -7.69
C THR A 151 12.39 -8.92 -6.43
N GLN A 152 11.27 -8.22 -6.59
CA GLN A 152 10.30 -7.93 -5.55
C GLN A 152 9.15 -8.95 -5.50
N CYS A 153 9.17 -9.96 -6.38
CA CYS A 153 8.21 -11.04 -6.38
C CYS A 153 8.77 -12.28 -5.71
N GLU A 154 7.94 -12.99 -4.96
CA GLU A 154 8.27 -14.28 -4.35
C GLU A 154 7.10 -15.24 -4.56
N TYR A 155 7.33 -16.34 -5.28
CA TYR A 155 6.28 -17.32 -5.59
C TYR A 155 6.33 -18.50 -4.61
N ILE A 156 5.18 -18.83 -4.04
CA ILE A 156 5.02 -19.86 -3.03
C ILE A 156 3.95 -20.85 -3.49
N TYR A 157 4.30 -22.14 -3.50
CA TYR A 157 3.42 -23.18 -4.03
C TYR A 157 2.36 -23.65 -3.03
N THR A 158 2.63 -23.57 -1.73
CA THR A 158 1.74 -24.16 -0.72
C THR A 158 1.29 -23.12 0.30
N TYR A 159 0.06 -23.28 0.79
CA TYR A 159 -0.48 -22.42 1.83
C TYR A 159 0.31 -22.50 3.14
N LYS A 160 0.88 -23.67 3.45
CA LYS A 160 1.70 -23.84 4.65
C LYS A 160 2.95 -22.96 4.58
N ASP A 161 3.66 -23.01 3.47
CA ASP A 161 4.87 -22.20 3.25
C ASP A 161 4.51 -20.71 3.21
N LEU A 162 3.34 -20.35 2.67
CA LEU A 162 2.83 -18.98 2.68
C LEU A 162 2.67 -18.46 4.11
N VAL A 163 2.04 -19.23 4.99
CA VAL A 163 1.82 -18.83 6.38
C VAL A 163 3.15 -18.67 7.14
N GLU A 164 4.11 -19.56 6.90
CA GLU A 164 5.44 -19.47 7.50
C GLU A 164 6.16 -18.22 7.01
N ARG A 165 6.20 -18.00 5.69
CA ARG A 165 6.86 -16.84 5.09
C ARG A 165 6.20 -15.52 5.46
N SER A 166 4.87 -15.49 5.59
CA SER A 166 4.12 -14.31 6.01
C SER A 166 4.52 -13.85 7.42
N LYS A 167 4.81 -14.80 8.34
CA LYS A 167 5.30 -14.45 9.68
C LYS A 167 6.65 -13.76 9.64
N GLU A 168 7.55 -14.20 8.75
CA GLU A 168 8.87 -13.59 8.56
C GLU A 168 8.72 -12.17 7.98
N LEU A 169 7.98 -12.02 6.88
CA LEU A 169 7.74 -10.72 6.24
C LEU A 169 7.07 -9.71 7.16
N ASN A 170 6.12 -10.16 8.00
CA ASN A 170 5.49 -9.30 9.00
C ASN A 170 6.46 -8.80 10.07
N GLN A 171 7.50 -9.58 10.40
CA GLN A 171 8.54 -9.18 11.34
C GLN A 171 9.58 -8.25 10.70
N GLU A 172 9.84 -8.44 9.41
CA GLU A 172 10.71 -7.58 8.60
C GLU A 172 10.14 -6.16 8.47
N ASN A 173 8.84 -5.97 8.75
CA ASN A 173 8.07 -4.73 8.77
C ASN A 173 8.85 -3.55 8.14
N PRO A 174 8.63 -3.24 6.85
CA PRO A 174 9.44 -2.27 6.11
C PRO A 174 9.45 -0.88 6.74
N THR A 175 8.60 -0.64 7.73
CA THR A 175 8.37 0.63 8.39
C THR A 175 8.58 0.58 9.90
N LYS A 176 9.27 -0.45 10.42
CA LYS A 176 9.75 -0.52 11.81
C LYS A 176 10.36 0.83 12.19
N GLY A 177 9.64 1.54 13.07
CA GLY A 177 9.68 2.99 13.20
C GLY A 177 11.08 3.57 13.24
N ALA A 178 11.29 4.61 12.43
CA ALA A 178 12.43 5.49 12.65
C ALA A 178 12.38 5.99 14.10
N ASN A 179 13.49 5.87 14.82
CA ASN A 179 13.63 6.55 16.10
C ASN A 179 13.27 8.03 15.90
N PRO A 180 12.55 8.66 16.84
CA PRO A 180 12.23 10.07 16.73
C PRO A 180 13.52 10.85 16.46
N GLY A 181 13.52 11.61 15.37
CA GLY A 181 14.68 12.39 14.98
C GLY A 181 15.09 13.35 16.11
N LYS A 182 16.37 13.76 16.14
CA LYS A 182 16.92 14.65 17.18
C LYS A 182 16.14 15.97 17.34
N LEU A 183 15.39 16.39 16.31
CA LEU A 183 14.48 17.54 16.36
C LEU A 183 13.19 17.29 17.15
N PHE A 184 13.00 16.13 17.77
CA PHE A 184 11.95 15.89 18.76
C PHE A 184 12.52 15.79 20.19
N ASP A 185 13.84 15.72 20.36
CA ASP A 185 14.53 15.71 21.64
C ASP A 185 14.70 17.15 22.17
N LEU A 186 14.13 17.42 23.34
CA LEU A 186 14.16 18.75 23.96
C LEU A 186 15.58 19.15 24.38
N ASP A 187 16.40 18.22 24.86
CA ASP A 187 17.77 18.49 25.28
C ASP A 187 18.63 18.82 24.06
N PHE A 188 18.45 18.07 22.97
CA PHE A 188 19.09 18.40 21.70
C PHE A 188 18.70 19.80 21.20
N LYS A 189 17.40 20.13 21.18
CA LYS A 189 16.93 21.46 20.78
C LYS A 189 17.56 22.55 21.64
N THR A 190 17.49 22.40 22.95
CA THR A 190 17.99 23.40 23.89
C THR A 190 19.49 23.59 23.76
N LYS A 191 20.24 22.52 23.49
CA LYS A 191 21.69 22.57 23.35
C LYS A 191 22.13 23.17 22.02
N TYR A 192 21.54 22.74 20.90
CA TYR A 192 22.07 23.00 19.57
C TYR A 192 21.23 23.97 18.72
N LEU A 193 20.03 24.37 19.15
CA LEU A 193 19.17 25.27 18.39
C LEU A 193 18.89 26.57 19.15
N ALA A 194 18.85 27.69 18.43
CA ALA A 194 18.41 28.99 18.94
C ALA A 194 17.14 29.43 18.21
N THR A 195 16.32 30.22 18.89
CA THR A 195 15.12 30.84 18.32
C THR A 195 15.31 32.35 18.34
N ASP A 196 15.18 33.01 17.19
CA ASP A 196 15.23 34.46 17.10
C ASP A 196 13.92 35.13 17.55
N ILE A 197 13.90 36.47 17.54
CA ILE A 197 12.73 37.26 17.96
C ILE A 197 11.49 37.03 17.08
N ASP A 198 11.69 36.56 15.85
CA ASP A 198 10.63 36.28 14.88
C ASP A 198 10.17 34.81 14.95
N GLY A 199 10.73 34.02 15.89
CA GLY A 199 10.38 32.62 16.09
C GLY A 199 11.09 31.66 15.13
N ARG A 200 12.10 32.11 14.37
CA ARG A 200 12.86 31.25 13.48
C ARG A 200 13.88 30.44 14.28
N VAL A 201 13.93 29.14 14.01
CA VAL A 201 14.85 28.21 14.67
C VAL A 201 16.07 28.00 13.78
N THR A 202 17.27 28.30 14.30
CA THR A 202 18.55 28.07 13.63
C THR A 202 19.45 27.17 14.48
N VAL A 203 20.44 26.54 13.84
CA VAL A 203 21.50 25.83 14.57
C VAL A 203 22.39 26.88 15.24
N LYS A 204 22.77 26.65 16.50
CA LYS A 204 23.77 27.46 17.20
C LYS A 204 25.15 27.16 16.62
N ASP A 205 26.00 28.18 16.52
CA ASP A 205 27.44 28.00 16.26
C ASP A 205 28.13 27.19 17.37
#